data_AF-H5TNT9-F1
#
_entry.id   AF-H5TNT9-F1
#
_cell.length_a   1.000
_cell.length_b   1.000
_cell.length_c   1.000
_cell.angle_alpha   90.00
_cell.angle_beta   90.00
_cell.angle_gamma   90.00
#
_symmetry.space_group_name_H-M   'P 1'
#
loop_
_entity.id
_entity.type
_entity.pdbx_description
1 polymer ?
#
loop_
_entity_poly.entity_id
_entity_poly.type
_entity_poly.pdbx_seq_one_letter_code
_entity_poly.pdbx_strand_id
1 'polypeptide(L)' 'MHPGGRAYDRPPVNAVEAESRRNGRFEAAGHTSGSVDVGLLRERVARMATDSGVPTILDLRRARTVLR' A
#
# COMPACT_ATOMS: atom_id res chain seq x y z
N MET A 1 21.82 -6.42 8.14
CA MET A 1 21.19 -6.53 9.47
C MET A 1 19.77 -6.00 9.35
N HIS A 2 18.75 -6.85 9.55
CA HIS A 2 17.34 -6.46 9.34
C HIS A 2 16.81 -5.70 10.57
N PRO A 3 16.15 -4.53 10.42
CA PRO A 3 15.63 -3.76 11.55
C PRO A 3 14.61 -4.51 12.43
N GLY A 4 13.93 -5.52 11.90
CA GLY A 4 12.96 -6.35 12.66
C GLY A 4 13.55 -7.61 13.33
N GLY A 5 14.87 -7.81 13.30
CA GLY A 5 15.49 -9.14 13.46
C GLY A 5 15.57 -9.73 14.87
N ARG A 6 15.35 -8.97 15.95
CA ARG A 6 15.48 -9.49 17.33
C ARG A 6 14.17 -9.99 17.95
N ALA A 7 13.03 -9.80 17.28
CA ALA A 7 11.72 -10.11 17.84
C ALA A 7 11.41 -11.61 17.93
N TYR A 8 12.21 -12.47 17.26
CA TYR A 8 11.92 -13.89 17.08
C TYR A 8 12.93 -14.84 17.76
N ASP A 9 14.04 -14.33 18.30
CA ASP A 9 15.12 -15.19 18.84
C ASP A 9 14.70 -15.96 20.10
N ARG A 10 13.74 -15.43 20.87
CA ARG A 10 13.26 -16.04 22.12
C ARG A 10 11.74 -15.89 22.26
N PRO A 11 11.04 -16.90 22.83
CA PRO A 11 9.62 -16.77 23.13
C PRO A 11 9.36 -15.62 24.13
N PRO A 12 8.16 -15.03 24.14
CA PRO A 12 7.81 -14.01 25.12
C PRO A 12 7.71 -14.62 26.52
N VAL A 13 8.25 -13.92 27.52
CA VAL A 13 8.24 -14.35 28.92
C VAL A 13 6.87 -14.18 29.58
N ASN A 14 6.03 -13.29 29.05
CA ASN A 14 4.67 -13.04 29.51
C ASN A 14 3.78 -12.44 28.40
N ALA A 15 2.49 -12.27 28.69
CA ALA A 15 1.51 -11.71 27.75
C ALA A 15 1.82 -10.25 27.37
N VAL A 16 2.28 -9.44 28.32
CA VAL A 16 2.60 -8.02 28.12
C VAL A 16 3.75 -7.85 27.12
N GLU A 17 4.80 -8.66 27.23
CA GLU A 17 5.93 -8.66 26.30
C GLU A 17 5.49 -9.09 24.90
N ALA A 18 4.65 -10.12 24.81
CA ALA A 18 4.10 -10.58 23.53
C ALA A 18 3.30 -9.48 22.82
N GLU A 19 2.47 -8.75 23.57
CA GLU A 19 1.69 -7.63 23.06
C GLU A 19 2.56 -6.43 22.66
N SER A 20 3.56 -6.08 23.48
CA SER A 20 4.52 -5.01 23.16
C SER A 20 5.27 -5.30 21.84
N ARG A 21 5.74 -6.54 21.65
CA ARG A 21 6.33 -6.99 20.39
C ARG A 21 5.34 -6.97 19.21
N ARG A 22 4.03 -7.09 19.44
CA ARG A 22 2.99 -6.98 18.41
C ARG A 22 2.78 -5.53 17.99
N ASN A 23 2.71 -4.63 18.96
CA ASN A 23 2.50 -3.21 18.72
C ASN A 23 3.69 -2.58 17.99
N GLY A 24 4.93 -2.92 18.40
CA GLY A 24 6.14 -2.43 17.72
C GLY A 24 6.35 -2.93 16.28
N ARG A 25 5.49 -3.81 15.75
CA ARG A 25 5.50 -4.19 14.32
C ARG A 25 4.78 -3.20 13.42
N PHE A 26 3.91 -2.38 14.00
CA PHE A 26 3.05 -1.47 13.26
C PHE A 26 3.31 -0.05 13.73
N GLU A 27 3.92 0.75 12.87
CA GLU A 27 3.90 2.19 13.02
C GLU A 27 2.66 2.73 12.33
N ALA A 28 2.09 3.81 12.85
CA ALA A 28 1.06 4.56 12.14
C ALA A 28 1.69 5.11 10.85
N ALA A 29 1.52 4.39 9.73
CA ALA A 29 1.81 4.95 8.42
C ALA A 29 0.98 6.23 8.29
N GLY A 30 1.55 7.33 7.78
CA GLY A 30 0.91 8.65 7.72
C GLY A 30 -0.37 8.77 6.87
N HIS A 31 -1.04 7.65 6.60
CA HIS A 31 -2.36 7.58 6.01
C HIS A 31 -3.41 7.86 7.10
N THR A 32 -4.21 8.88 6.88
CA THR A 32 -5.39 9.14 7.69
C THR A 32 -6.58 8.44 7.04
N SER A 33 -7.54 7.97 7.84
CA SER A 33 -8.83 7.45 7.35
C SER A 33 -9.78 8.58 6.89
N GLY A 34 -9.23 9.74 6.49
CA GLY A 34 -9.98 10.92 6.11
C GLY A 34 -10.88 10.71 4.88
N SER A 35 -11.71 11.70 4.59
CA SER A 35 -12.59 11.66 3.42
C SER A 35 -11.77 11.53 2.13
N VAL A 36 -12.16 10.59 1.29
CA VAL A 36 -11.55 10.37 -0.02
C VAL A 36 -12.45 10.97 -1.09
N ASP A 37 -11.90 11.87 -1.91
CA ASP A 37 -12.59 12.36 -3.10
C ASP A 37 -12.54 11.28 -4.20
N VAL A 38 -13.68 10.62 -4.40
CA VAL A 38 -13.85 9.57 -5.40
C VAL A 38 -13.77 10.12 -6.84
N GLY A 39 -14.12 11.39 -7.06
CA GLY A 39 -14.00 12.05 -8.36
C GLY A 39 -12.55 12.25 -8.76
N LEU A 40 -11.75 12.80 -7.84
CA LEU A 40 -10.30 12.96 -8.02
C LEU A 40 -9.59 11.62 -8.24
N LEU A 41 -9.99 10.57 -7.52
CA LEU A 41 -9.45 9.23 -7.74
C LEU A 41 -9.77 8.70 -9.14
N ARG A 42 -11.02 8.82 -9.58
CA ARG A 42 -11.44 8.39 -10.93
C ARG A 42 -10.67 9.13 -12.02
N GLU A 43 -10.50 10.44 -11.86
CA GLU A 43 -9.73 11.28 -12.79
C GLU A 43 -8.25 10.83 -12.87
N ARG A 44 -7.61 10.59 -11.71
CA ARG A 44 -6.22 10.08 -11.66
C ARG A 44 -6.08 8.71 -12.32
N VAL A 45 -7.02 7.80 -12.07
CA VAL A 45 -7.03 6.46 -12.67
C VAL A 45 -7.20 6.56 -14.19
N ALA A 46 -8.11 7.42 -14.67
CA ALA A 46 -8.29 7.66 -16.11
C ALA A 46 -7.00 8.18 -16.77
N ARG A 47 -6.31 9.14 -16.13
CA ARG A 47 -5.03 9.68 -16.62
C ARG A 47 -3.92 8.65 -16.68
N MET A 48 -3.84 7.75 -15.69
CA MET A 48 -2.86 6.66 -15.68
C MET A 48 -3.12 5.61 -16.76
N ALA A 49 -4.38 5.45 -17.15
CA ALA A 49 -4.79 4.50 -18.16
C ALA A 49 -4.66 5.01 -19.59
N THR A 50 -4.58 6.34 -19.77
CA THR A 50 -4.24 6.94 -21.05
C THR A 50 -2.93 6.32 -21.54
N ASP A 51 -2.96 5.79 -22.75
CA ASP A 51 -1.78 5.17 -23.33
C ASP A 51 -0.81 6.26 -23.78
N SER A 52 0.11 6.61 -22.89
CA SER A 52 1.23 7.51 -23.14
C SER A 52 2.51 6.75 -23.54
N GLY A 53 2.36 5.54 -24.08
CA GLY A 53 3.46 4.69 -24.54
C GLY A 53 4.12 5.19 -25.82
N VAL A 54 4.88 4.31 -26.47
CA VAL A 54 5.53 4.61 -27.75
C VAL A 54 4.46 5.01 -28.76
N PRO A 55 4.64 6.13 -29.51
CA PRO A 55 3.69 6.53 -30.54
C PRO A 55 3.38 5.34 -31.47
N THR A 56 2.10 5.14 -31.79
CA THR A 56 1.57 4.04 -32.65
C THR A 56 1.46 2.64 -32.01
N ILE A 57 1.87 2.44 -30.76
CA ILE A 57 1.68 1.17 -30.04
C ILE A 57 0.60 1.34 -28.97
N LEU A 58 -0.44 0.50 -29.01
CA LEU A 58 -1.55 0.48 -28.04
C LEU A 58 -1.38 -0.66 -27.01
N ASP A 59 -1.19 -0.37 -25.73
CA ASP A 59 -1.16 -1.36 -24.64
C ASP A 59 -2.54 -1.55 -23.98
N LEU A 60 -3.27 -2.56 -24.46
CA LEU A 60 -4.61 -2.91 -23.98
C LEU A 60 -4.67 -3.31 -22.49
N ARG A 61 -3.54 -3.71 -21.87
CA ARG A 61 -3.48 -4.04 -20.44
C ARG A 61 -3.73 -2.81 -19.57
N ARG A 62 -3.46 -1.62 -20.12
CA ARG A 62 -3.57 -0.34 -19.43
C ARG A 62 -4.94 0.32 -19.63
N ALA A 63 -5.57 0.13 -20.79
CA ALA A 63 -6.89 0.70 -21.11
C ALA A 63 -8.06 0.01 -20.38
N ARG A 64 -7.93 -1.28 -20.04
CA ARG A 64 -9.03 -2.08 -19.45
C ARG A 64 -9.43 -1.64 -18.03
N THR A 65 -8.60 -0.90 -17.33
CA THR A 65 -8.77 -0.61 -15.89
C THR A 65 -9.71 0.55 -15.58
N VAL A 66 -10.18 1.33 -16.57
CA VAL A 66 -11.01 2.54 -16.36
C VAL A 66 -12.49 2.34 -16.71
N LEU A 67 -12.81 1.43 -17.62
CA LEU A 67 -14.16 1.27 -18.16
C LEU A 67 -15.09 0.37 -17.32
N ARG A 68 -14.78 0.14 -16.04
CA ARG A 68 -15.60 -0.67 -15.13
C ARG A 68 -16.02 0.10 -13.90
#